data_AF-A0A857DDE4-F1
#
_entry.id   AF-A0A857DDE4-F1
#
_cell.length_a   1.000
_cell.length_b   1.000
_cell.length_c   1.000
_cell.angle_alpha   90.00
_cell.angle_beta   90.00
_cell.angle_gamma   90.00
#
_symmetry.space_group_name_H-M   'P 1'
#
loop_
_entity.id
_entity.type
_entity.pdbx_description
1 polymer ?
#
loop_
_entity_poly.entity_id
_entity_poly.type
_entity_poly.pdbx_seq_one_letter_code
_entity_poly.pdbx_strand_id
1 'polypeptide(L)'
;MINQLNQLFLNSQPEIGSTVSTPKDTSTWYLYLALLIAFLVLSAICLFVYYKYSLPALKQYKKRQLDDFIKENPRRQNITYEKTGMYLPSWQRAKYNSTLFLALMFFAGAIALIYPLVSA
;
A
#
# COMPACT_ATOMS: atom_id res chain seq x y z
N MET A 1 -68.92 1.82 22.82
CA MET A 1 -67.98 0.79 23.29
C MET A 1 -67.15 0.18 22.16
N ILE A 2 -67.75 -0.14 21.00
CA ILE A 2 -67.07 -0.74 19.83
C ILE A 2 -65.92 0.15 19.30
N ASN A 3 -66.10 1.48 19.27
CA ASN A 3 -65.05 2.40 18.79
C ASN A 3 -63.79 2.43 19.68
N GLN A 4 -63.91 2.19 20.99
CA GLN A 4 -62.73 2.14 21.87
C GLN A 4 -61.97 0.82 21.73
N LEU A 5 -62.70 -0.27 21.45
CA LEU A 5 -62.13 -1.58 21.23
C LEU A 5 -61.33 -1.62 19.92
N ASN A 6 -61.83 -0.95 18.87
CA ASN A 6 -61.09 -0.79 17.61
C ASN A 6 -59.81 0.06 17.78
N GLN A 7 -59.85 1.11 18.60
CA GLN A 7 -58.68 1.94 18.89
C GLN A 7 -57.61 1.16 19.67
N LEU A 8 -58.02 0.32 20.63
CA LEU A 8 -57.12 -0.57 21.37
C LEU A 8 -56.49 -1.64 20.48
N PHE A 9 -57.24 -2.21 19.54
CA PHE A 9 -56.75 -3.23 18.62
C PHE A 9 -55.77 -2.68 17.56
N LEU A 10 -55.93 -1.41 17.17
CA LEU A 10 -55.01 -0.70 16.27
C LEU A 10 -53.70 -0.33 16.99
N ASN A 11 -53.77 0.04 18.27
CA ASN A 11 -52.58 0.35 19.08
C ASN A 11 -51.80 -0.87 19.57
N SER A 12 -52.37 -2.08 19.48
CA SER A 12 -51.71 -3.31 19.93
C SER A 12 -50.95 -4.06 18.83
N GLN A 13 -50.95 -3.57 17.59
CA GLN A 13 -50.10 -4.13 16.55
C GLN A 13 -48.66 -3.71 16.86
N PRO A 14 -47.74 -4.63 17.19
CA PRO A 14 -46.34 -4.27 17.30
C PRO A 14 -45.93 -3.73 15.94
N GLU A 15 -45.36 -2.52 15.91
CA GLU A 15 -44.74 -2.00 14.69
C GLU A 15 -43.74 -3.05 14.23
N ILE A 16 -44.09 -3.78 13.17
CA ILE A 16 -43.18 -4.69 12.49
C ILE A 16 -42.07 -3.78 12.03
N GLY A 17 -40.99 -3.75 12.81
CA GLY A 17 -39.84 -2.89 12.59
C GLY A 17 -39.44 -3.09 11.15
N SER A 18 -39.81 -2.12 10.32
CA SER A 18 -39.27 -2.01 8.99
C SER A 18 -37.78 -1.96 9.23
N THR A 19 -37.07 -2.99 8.79
CA THR A 19 -35.62 -2.93 8.68
C THR A 19 -35.40 -1.76 7.73
N VAL A 20 -35.24 -0.56 8.29
CA VAL A 20 -34.90 0.64 7.54
C VAL A 20 -33.58 0.26 6.90
N SER A 21 -33.65 -0.13 5.63
CA SER A 21 -32.49 -0.27 4.78
C SER A 21 -31.93 1.13 4.69
N THR A 22 -31.03 1.47 5.62
CA THR A 22 -30.28 2.71 5.57
C THR A 22 -29.70 2.78 4.17
N PRO A 23 -30.08 3.79 3.37
CA PRO A 23 -29.60 3.88 2.01
C PRO A 23 -28.08 3.87 2.06
N LYS A 24 -27.48 2.99 1.27
CA LYS A 24 -26.03 2.94 1.05
C LYS A 24 -25.53 4.37 0.85
N ASP A 25 -24.76 4.88 1.80
CA ASP A 25 -24.35 6.27 1.83
C ASP A 25 -23.34 6.51 0.70
N THR A 26 -23.86 6.89 -0.46
CA THR A 26 -23.14 6.94 -1.74
C THR A 26 -21.87 7.79 -1.65
N SER A 27 -21.87 8.81 -0.79
CA SER A 27 -20.71 9.67 -0.53
C SER A 27 -19.51 8.89 0.03
N THR A 28 -19.75 7.99 1.00
CA THR A 28 -18.69 7.19 1.63
C THR A 28 -18.06 6.19 0.65
N TRP A 29 -18.89 5.60 -0.22
CA TRP A 29 -18.42 4.68 -1.26
C TRP A 29 -17.44 5.35 -2.23
N TYR A 30 -17.76 6.55 -2.72
CA TYR A 30 -16.86 7.29 -3.62
C TYR A 30 -15.54 7.68 -2.95
N LEU A 31 -15.57 8.01 -1.65
CA LEU A 31 -14.36 8.31 -0.88
C LEU A 31 -13.43 7.09 -0.80
N TYR A 32 -13.96 5.91 -0.48
CA TYR A 32 -13.15 4.68 -0.43
C TYR A 32 -12.60 4.30 -1.80
N LEU A 33 -13.39 4.48 -2.87
CA LEU A 33 -12.93 4.24 -4.24
C LEU A 33 -11.81 5.20 -4.64
N ALA A 34 -11.95 6.49 -4.36
CA ALA A 34 -10.92 7.49 -4.64
C ALA A 34 -9.62 7.21 -3.88
N LEU A 35 -9.73 6.81 -2.61
CA LEU A 35 -8.58 6.47 -1.77
C LEU A 35 -7.86 5.21 -2.27
N LEU A 36 -8.61 4.18 -2.69
CA LEU A 36 -8.05 2.96 -3.27
C LEU A 36 -7.25 3.27 -4.54
N ILE A 37 -7.82 4.08 -5.45
CA ILE A 37 -7.13 4.50 -6.68
C ILE A 37 -5.86 5.29 -6.32
N ALA A 38 -5.95 6.22 -5.36
CA ALA A 38 -4.79 6.99 -4.93
C ALA A 38 -3.67 6.10 -4.39
N PHE A 39 -3.99 5.12 -3.53
CA PHE A 39 -2.99 4.20 -2.97
C PHE A 39 -2.33 3.32 -4.06
N LEU A 40 -3.10 2.85 -5.04
CA LEU A 40 -2.55 2.09 -6.17
C LEU A 40 -1.63 2.94 -7.04
N VAL A 41 -2.03 4.18 -7.34
CA VAL A 41 -1.20 5.13 -8.10
C VAL A 41 0.10 5.45 -7.33
N LEU A 42 0.02 5.71 -6.03
CA LEU A 42 1.21 5.95 -5.19
C LEU A 42 2.14 4.73 -5.16
N SER A 43 1.59 3.51 -5.06
CA SER A 43 2.37 2.27 -5.12
C SER A 43 3.09 2.13 -6.47
N ALA A 44 2.39 2.38 -7.58
CA ALA A 44 2.95 2.33 -8.93
C ALA A 44 4.06 3.37 -9.14
N ILE A 45 3.86 4.62 -8.67
CA ILE A 45 4.89 5.67 -8.70
C ILE A 45 6.12 5.25 -7.90
N CYS A 46 5.94 4.70 -6.70
CA CYS A 46 7.06 4.23 -5.87
C CYS A 46 7.84 3.12 -6.59
N LEU A 47 7.17 2.14 -7.20
CA LEU A 47 7.83 1.11 -8.00
C LEU A 47 8.58 1.71 -9.19
N PHE A 48 7.96 2.62 -9.93
CA PHE A 48 8.61 3.29 -11.05
C PHE A 48 9.90 4.02 -10.62
N VAL A 49 9.84 4.76 -9.52
CA VAL A 49 11.01 5.45 -8.95
C VAL A 49 12.09 4.45 -8.51
N TYR A 50 11.71 3.34 -7.88
CA TYR A 50 12.64 2.29 -7.48
C TYR A 50 13.39 1.70 -8.68
N TYR A 51 12.68 1.34 -9.75
CA TYR A 51 13.29 0.77 -10.95
C TYR A 51 14.16 1.79 -11.71
N LYS A 52 13.70 3.04 -11.81
CA LYS A 52 14.38 4.06 -12.62
C LYS A 52 15.56 4.72 -11.90
N TYR A 53 15.48 4.93 -10.59
CA TYR A 53 16.49 5.68 -9.83
C TYR A 53 17.27 4.82 -8.84
N SER A 54 16.59 4.00 -8.02
CA SER A 54 17.27 3.25 -6.95
C SER A 54 18.17 2.15 -7.49
N LEU A 55 17.71 1.34 -8.46
CA LEU A 55 18.51 0.26 -9.03
C LEU A 55 19.78 0.75 -9.76
N PRO A 56 19.71 1.77 -10.64
CA PRO A 56 20.91 2.28 -11.30
C PRO A 56 21.89 2.94 -10.32
N ALA A 57 21.39 3.69 -9.33
CA ALA A 57 22.23 4.31 -8.31
C ALA A 57 22.99 3.27 -7.48
N LEU A 58 22.33 2.17 -7.12
CA LEU A 58 22.96 1.05 -6.42
C LEU A 58 24.05 0.38 -7.27
N LYS A 59 23.77 0.14 -8.55
CA LYS A 59 24.77 -0.43 -9.48
C LYS A 59 25.99 0.49 -9.63
N GLN A 60 25.77 1.80 -9.77
CA GLN A 60 26.87 2.77 -9.84
C GLN A 60 27.69 2.80 -8.55
N TYR A 61 27.05 2.72 -7.39
CA TYR A 61 27.78 2.70 -6.13
C TYR A 61 28.66 1.47 -5.99
N LYS A 62 28.13 0.28 -6.29
CA LYS A 62 28.92 -0.96 -6.29
C LYS A 62 30.09 -0.88 -7.27
N LYS A 63 29.89 -0.28 -8.44
CA LYS A 63 30.95 -0.08 -9.42
C LYS A 63 32.07 0.82 -8.87
N ARG A 64 31.75 1.95 -8.26
CA ARG A 64 32.75 2.86 -7.66
C ARG A 64 33.56 2.16 -6.57
N GLN A 65 32.89 1.43 -5.68
CA GLN A 65 33.58 0.62 -4.66
C GLN A 65 34.52 -0.42 -5.28
N LEU A 66 34.12 -1.05 -6.38
CA LEU A 66 34.97 -2.00 -7.10
C LEU A 66 36.17 -1.32 -7.76
N ASP A 67 35.97 -0.16 -8.38
CA ASP A 67 37.04 0.62 -9.01
C ASP A 67 38.08 1.06 -7.96
N ASP A 68 37.63 1.53 -6.80
CA ASP A 68 38.49 1.89 -5.66
C ASP A 68 39.25 0.66 -5.13
N PHE A 69 38.56 -0.48 -4.98
CA PHE A 69 39.19 -1.73 -4.54
C PHE A 69 40.28 -2.22 -5.50
N ILE A 70 40.03 -2.15 -6.82
CA ILE A 70 41.00 -2.57 -7.84
C ILE A 70 42.23 -1.65 -7.83
N LYS A 71 42.02 -0.34 -7.63
CA LYS A 71 43.11 0.64 -7.51
C LYS A 71 44.03 0.33 -6.33
N GLU A 72 43.47 -0.07 -5.19
CA GLU A 72 44.23 -0.46 -4.00
C GLU A 72 44.84 -1.86 -4.12
N ASN A 73 44.26 -2.73 -4.96
CA ASN A 73 44.68 -4.12 -5.13
C ASN A 73 44.99 -4.44 -6.60
N PRO A 74 46.08 -3.89 -7.18
CA PRO A 74 46.38 -3.97 -8.61
C PRO A 74 46.65 -5.40 -9.11
N ARG A 75 46.90 -6.36 -8.22
CA ARG A 75 47.04 -7.80 -8.53
C ARG A 75 45.71 -8.50 -8.80
N ARG A 76 44.59 -7.89 -8.41
CA ARG A 76 43.25 -8.47 -8.42
C ARG A 76 42.39 -7.80 -9.50
N GLN A 77 42.82 -7.92 -10.75
CA GLN A 77 42.12 -7.39 -11.92
C GLN A 77 41.02 -8.37 -12.38
N ASN A 78 39.96 -7.86 -13.02
CA ASN A 78 38.81 -8.63 -13.52
C ASN A 78 37.98 -9.40 -12.46
N ILE A 79 37.91 -8.87 -11.24
CA ILE A 79 37.08 -9.44 -10.17
C ILE A 79 35.71 -8.75 -10.17
N THR A 80 34.63 -9.51 -9.97
CA THR A 80 33.28 -8.96 -9.79
C THR A 80 33.07 -8.53 -8.34
N TYR A 81 32.22 -7.53 -8.11
CA TYR A 81 31.94 -6.99 -6.77
C TYR A 81 31.61 -8.10 -5.75
N GLU A 82 30.82 -9.10 -6.15
CA GLU A 82 30.41 -10.22 -5.30
C GLU A 82 31.59 -11.09 -4.83
N LYS A 83 32.67 -11.17 -5.62
CA LYS A 83 33.87 -11.96 -5.32
C LYS A 83 34.89 -11.18 -4.48
N THR A 84 34.72 -9.88 -4.32
CA THR A 84 35.61 -9.05 -3.49
C THR A 84 35.35 -9.21 -1.99
N GLY A 85 34.19 -9.77 -1.60
CA GLY A 85 33.76 -9.82 -0.21
C GLY A 85 33.33 -8.45 0.36
N MET A 86 33.26 -7.41 -0.48
CA MET A 86 32.73 -6.11 -0.07
C MET A 86 31.22 -6.19 0.17
N TYR A 87 30.79 -5.58 1.28
CA TYR A 87 29.38 -5.51 1.65
C TYR A 87 28.85 -4.11 1.38
N LEU A 88 27.58 -4.05 0.92
CA LEU A 88 26.89 -2.78 0.87
C LEU A 88 26.58 -2.31 2.30
N PRO A 89 26.96 -1.07 2.67
CA PRO A 89 26.64 -0.54 4.00
C PRO A 89 25.14 -0.63 4.29
N SER A 90 24.77 -0.97 5.52
CA SER A 90 23.36 -1.19 5.91
C SER A 90 22.48 0.03 5.66
N TRP A 91 22.98 1.23 5.94
CA TRP A 91 22.27 2.49 5.65
C TRP A 91 21.92 2.63 4.16
N GLN A 92 22.80 2.17 3.29
CA GLN A 92 22.60 2.30 1.86
C GLN A 92 21.62 1.26 1.33
N ARG A 93 21.65 0.04 1.87
CA ARG A 93 20.60 -0.96 1.61
C ARG A 93 19.23 -0.41 2.03
N ALA A 94 19.15 0.19 3.22
CA ALA A 94 17.92 0.80 3.70
C ALA A 94 17.44 1.93 2.78
N LYS A 95 18.33 2.84 2.37
CA LYS A 95 18.00 3.96 1.47
C LYS A 95 17.47 3.51 0.10
N TYR A 96 18.05 2.46 -0.50
CA TYR A 96 17.61 2.01 -1.82
C TYR A 96 16.38 1.10 -1.74
N ASN A 97 16.20 0.35 -0.65
CA ASN A 97 15.04 -0.52 -0.44
C ASN A 97 13.85 0.19 0.18
N SER A 98 14.01 1.39 0.77
CA SER A 98 12.92 2.13 1.41
C SER A 98 11.79 2.46 0.44
N THR A 99 12.12 2.79 -0.82
CA THR A 99 11.11 3.06 -1.84
C THR A 99 10.27 1.82 -2.17
N LEU A 100 10.90 0.64 -2.19
CA LEU A 100 10.21 -0.63 -2.41
C LEU A 100 9.35 -1.01 -1.19
N PHE A 101 9.85 -0.79 0.02
CA PHE A 101 9.07 -0.97 1.24
C PHE A 101 7.84 -0.06 1.27
N LEU A 102 8.00 1.21 0.88
CA LEU A 102 6.90 2.16 0.80
C LEU A 102 5.86 1.76 -0.25
N ALA A 103 6.29 1.28 -1.42
CA ALA A 103 5.40 0.75 -2.44
C ALA A 103 4.54 -0.42 -1.91
N LEU A 104 5.15 -1.32 -1.16
CA LEU A 104 4.48 -2.46 -0.54
C LEU A 104 3.48 -2.01 0.53
N MET A 105 3.81 -1.00 1.33
CA MET A 105 2.90 -0.43 2.33
C MET A 105 1.65 0.17 1.69
N PHE A 106 1.81 0.96 0.61
CA PHE A 106 0.66 1.50 -0.12
C PHE A 106 -0.18 0.40 -0.79
N PHE A 107 0.48 -0.65 -1.30
CA PHE A 107 -0.24 -1.78 -1.88
C PHE A 107 -1.06 -2.55 -0.83
N ALA A 108 -0.47 -2.83 0.33
CA ALA A 108 -1.18 -3.45 1.45
C ALA A 108 -2.33 -2.58 1.96
N GLY A 109 -2.13 -1.26 2.01
CA GLY A 109 -3.19 -0.30 2.32
C GLY A 109 -4.34 -0.34 1.31
N ALA A 110 -4.05 -0.44 0.01
CA ALA A 110 -5.07 -0.60 -1.02
C ALA A 110 -5.88 -1.89 -0.84
N ILE A 111 -5.24 -3.01 -0.48
CA ILE A 111 -5.93 -4.27 -0.16
C ILE A 111 -6.83 -4.11 1.06
N ALA A 112 -6.35 -3.46 2.12
CA ALA A 112 -7.13 -3.24 3.34
C ALA A 112 -8.42 -2.41 3.07
N LEU A 113 -8.39 -1.52 2.09
CA LEU A 113 -9.56 -0.72 1.68
C LEU A 113 -10.62 -1.51 0.89
N ILE A 114 -10.31 -2.72 0.41
CA ILE A 114 -11.28 -3.54 -0.32
C ILE A 114 -12.42 -4.00 0.59
N TYR A 115 -12.11 -4.38 1.84
CA TYR A 115 -13.13 -4.83 2.80
C TYR A 115 -14.20 -3.76 3.07
N PRO A 116 -13.86 -2.54 3.53
CA PRO A 116 -14.85 -1.49 3.78
C PRO A 116 -15.55 -1.05 2.49
N LEU A 117 -14.86 -1.10 1.34
CA LEU A 117 -15.49 -0.82 0.05
C LEU A 117 -16.61 -1.83 -0.20
N VAL A 118 -16.37 -3.13 -0.14
CA VAL A 118 -17.39 -4.16 -0.41
C VAL A 118 -18.54 -4.15 0.62
N SER A 119 -18.26 -3.82 1.88
CA SER A 119 -19.26 -3.80 2.95
C SER A 119 -20.07 -2.51 3.04
N ALA A 120 -19.57 -1.39 2.50
CA ALA A 120 -20.30 -0.13 2.36
C ALA A 120 -21.26 -0.21 1.17
#